data_AF-A0A8S9YV75-F1
#
_entry.id   AF-A0A8S9YV75-F1
#
_cell.length_a   1.000
_cell.length_b   1.000
_cell.length_c   1.000
_cell.angle_alpha   90.00
_cell.angle_beta   90.00
_cell.angle_gamma   90.00
#
_symmetry.space_group_name_H-M   'P 1'
#
loop_
_entity.id
_entity.type
_entity.pdbx_description
1 polymer ?
#
loop_
_entity_poly.entity_id
_entity_poly.type
_entity_poly.pdbx_seq_one_letter_code
_entity_poly.pdbx_strand_id
1 'polypeptide(L)'
;MDKKKLDYYYDLLNSTILCHQNILTGLIPSCTTSSHAWVRDNTYASLSIWGLSLAYRKLPDVDEDRSRCYELEKCAVKLMRSILVCYLKQADKLENLKKFQDPAHSLHAKFDANTCKTVVGDNQWGHLQIDAVSVYLLTLAQMTASGLRIIWTSEEVAFVQNLVFYIEHAYRIPDYGIWERGDKTNHGLPELNTSSVGMAKAALEALSDLDLFGADGNPLSTIHVFPDETQQCNTVVESVLPRESNSKETDAALLSILTYPGFAVADEQLISQTRNTIVQKLLGRYGCRRFLRDGYRTAREDSSRLYYEPWELRLFEGIECEWPMFLAWLVLDATFREELDEADRYMSMLQDVVVREPVMSCDGPSAWEKPMCRRVSEVTNLSTTTNLVLMPETYAVPADRIDAELAKPHSQNRVTMGTLPHIWGQSLYILSNIIYEGLLLPGEIDPLGRRLLTEPKPDLSVQVVLVAEDEAMKSTLFDLQVDVQTFDEIYREAGIHIYPAKVLGQLYRQLGRSCSCSMIHTTRLLRREDSSFCR
;
A
#
# COMPACT_ATOMS: atom_id res chain seq x y z
N MET A 1 -10.10 18.91 -7.73
CA MET A 1 -10.06 17.45 -7.97
C MET A 1 -10.80 17.19 -9.27
N ASP A 2 -10.16 16.49 -10.23
CA ASP A 2 -10.77 16.15 -11.52
C ASP A 2 -11.66 14.92 -11.36
N LYS A 3 -12.98 15.14 -11.32
CA LYS A 3 -13.96 14.07 -11.12
C LYS A 3 -13.95 13.03 -12.24
N LYS A 4 -13.68 13.42 -13.49
CA LYS A 4 -13.67 12.48 -14.62
C LYS A 4 -12.53 11.46 -14.49
N LYS A 5 -11.36 11.91 -14.04
CA LYS A 5 -10.22 11.04 -13.76
C LYS A 5 -10.51 10.10 -12.59
N LEU A 6 -11.11 10.62 -11.52
CA LEU A 6 -11.49 9.81 -10.37
C LEU A 6 -12.49 8.70 -10.74
N ASP A 7 -13.52 9.05 -11.52
CA ASP A 7 -14.52 8.11 -12.03
C ASP A 7 -13.89 7.06 -12.98
N TYR A 8 -12.92 7.46 -13.79
CA TYR A 8 -12.13 6.51 -14.60
C TYR A 8 -11.41 5.47 -13.73
N TYR A 9 -10.73 5.89 -12.66
CA TYR A 9 -10.06 4.93 -11.77
C TYR A 9 -11.04 4.07 -10.97
N TYR A 10 -12.22 4.58 -10.65
CA TYR A 10 -13.30 3.79 -10.07
C TYR A 10 -13.79 2.70 -11.03
N ASP A 11 -14.03 3.03 -12.29
CA ASP A 11 -14.44 2.05 -13.30
C ASP A 11 -13.32 1.03 -13.57
N LEU A 12 -12.07 1.49 -13.61
CA LEU A 12 -10.91 0.63 -13.79
C LEU A 12 -10.75 -0.36 -12.62
N LEU A 13 -10.84 0.13 -11.39
CA LEU A 13 -10.75 -0.69 -10.17
C LEU A 13 -11.89 -1.71 -10.10
N ASN A 14 -13.11 -1.30 -10.46
CA ASN A 14 -14.26 -2.21 -10.53
C ASN A 14 -14.09 -3.28 -11.60
N SER A 15 -13.58 -2.91 -12.78
CA SER A 15 -13.47 -3.82 -13.92
C SER A 15 -12.29 -4.79 -13.83
N THR A 16 -11.27 -4.47 -13.03
CA THR A 16 -10.01 -5.26 -12.97
C THR A 16 -9.74 -5.91 -11.62
N ILE A 17 -10.23 -5.37 -10.51
CA ILE A 17 -9.97 -5.86 -9.14
C ILE A 17 -11.26 -6.30 -8.47
N LEU A 18 -12.23 -5.39 -8.26
CA LEU A 18 -13.44 -5.71 -7.50
C LEU A 18 -14.36 -6.69 -8.21
N CYS A 19 -14.29 -6.80 -9.55
CA CYS A 19 -15.00 -7.84 -10.31
C CYS A 19 -14.62 -9.27 -9.89
N HIS A 20 -13.44 -9.46 -9.30
CA HIS A 20 -12.95 -10.74 -8.79
C HIS A 20 -13.10 -10.89 -7.27
N GLN A 21 -13.49 -9.83 -6.55
CA GLN A 21 -13.67 -9.91 -5.11
C GLN A 21 -14.80 -10.86 -4.74
N ASN A 22 -14.50 -11.89 -3.96
CA ASN A 22 -15.48 -12.87 -3.54
C ASN A 22 -16.58 -12.21 -2.69
N ILE A 23 -17.84 -12.49 -3.00
CA ILE A 23 -18.99 -11.83 -2.35
C ILE A 23 -19.15 -12.25 -0.89
N LEU A 24 -18.69 -13.44 -0.50
CA LEU A 24 -18.83 -13.94 0.87
C LEU A 24 -17.62 -13.53 1.72
N THR A 25 -16.44 -13.97 1.32
CA THR A 25 -15.20 -13.71 2.07
C THR A 25 -14.73 -12.28 1.84
N GLY A 26 -14.73 -11.80 0.61
CA GLY A 26 -14.07 -10.55 0.23
C GLY A 26 -12.62 -10.74 -0.19
N LEU A 27 -12.09 -11.97 -0.22
CA LEU A 27 -10.79 -12.27 -0.81
C LEU A 27 -10.86 -12.17 -2.35
N ILE A 28 -9.74 -11.80 -2.94
CA ILE A 28 -9.53 -11.69 -4.39
C ILE A 28 -8.56 -12.80 -4.80
N PRO A 29 -8.98 -13.74 -5.66
CA PRO A 29 -8.08 -14.73 -6.22
C PRO A 29 -7.10 -14.08 -7.19
N SER A 30 -5.87 -14.58 -7.27
CA SER A 30 -4.84 -13.99 -8.14
C SER A 30 -5.09 -14.22 -9.64
N CYS A 31 -5.98 -15.15 -10.02
CA CYS A 31 -6.41 -15.33 -11.41
C CYS A 31 -7.84 -15.89 -11.49
N THR A 32 -8.47 -15.81 -12.66
CA THR A 32 -9.84 -16.29 -12.89
C THR A 32 -9.99 -17.81 -12.88
N THR A 33 -8.90 -18.55 -13.05
CA THR A 33 -8.89 -20.02 -13.15
C THR A 33 -8.55 -20.72 -11.84
N SER A 34 -8.13 -19.98 -10.81
CA SER A 34 -7.77 -20.52 -9.49
C SER A 34 -8.53 -19.78 -8.41
N SER A 35 -8.88 -20.47 -7.33
CA SER A 35 -9.39 -19.84 -6.13
C SER A 35 -8.28 -19.34 -5.20
N HIS A 36 -7.01 -19.49 -5.55
CA HIS A 36 -5.90 -19.13 -4.66
C HIS A 36 -5.79 -17.60 -4.52
N ALA A 37 -5.84 -17.13 -3.27
CA ALA A 37 -5.68 -15.75 -2.86
C ALA A 37 -4.43 -15.63 -1.99
N TRP A 38 -3.43 -14.89 -2.48
CA TRP A 38 -2.21 -14.58 -1.71
C TRP A 38 -2.47 -13.41 -0.78
N VAL A 39 -1.94 -13.48 0.44
CA VAL A 39 -2.08 -12.40 1.42
C VAL A 39 -1.52 -11.10 0.87
N ARG A 40 -0.30 -11.13 0.33
CA ARG A 40 0.38 -9.94 -0.21
C ARG A 40 -0.44 -9.26 -1.30
N ASP A 41 -0.86 -10.00 -2.34
CA ASP A 41 -1.67 -9.47 -3.44
C ASP A 41 -2.96 -8.83 -2.92
N ASN A 42 -3.62 -9.47 -1.96
CA ASN A 42 -4.86 -8.99 -1.34
C ASN A 42 -4.62 -7.74 -0.48
N THR A 43 -3.48 -7.65 0.22
CA THR A 43 -3.09 -6.45 0.96
C THR A 43 -2.80 -5.28 0.02
N TYR A 44 -2.09 -5.48 -1.09
CA TYR A 44 -1.88 -4.39 -2.06
C TYR A 44 -3.18 -4.00 -2.79
N ALA A 45 -4.07 -4.95 -3.07
CA ALA A 45 -5.40 -4.66 -3.56
C ALA A 45 -6.18 -3.77 -2.59
N SER A 46 -6.14 -4.06 -1.29
CA SER A 46 -6.80 -3.24 -0.27
C SER A 46 -6.25 -1.82 -0.23
N LEU A 47 -4.94 -1.62 -0.43
CA LEU A 47 -4.32 -0.29 -0.53
C LEU A 47 -4.86 0.53 -1.70
N SER A 48 -5.05 -0.07 -2.87
CA SER A 48 -5.62 0.66 -4.02
C SER A 48 -7.11 1.00 -3.82
N ILE A 49 -7.89 0.09 -3.24
CA ILE A 49 -9.30 0.29 -2.91
C ILE A 49 -9.46 1.41 -1.88
N TRP A 50 -8.65 1.36 -0.82
CA TRP A 50 -8.63 2.38 0.25
C TRP A 50 -8.10 3.73 -0.25
N GLY A 51 -7.05 3.75 -1.06
CA GLY A 51 -6.53 5.00 -1.62
C GLY A 51 -7.56 5.71 -2.50
N LEU A 52 -8.31 4.95 -3.30
CA LEU A 52 -9.42 5.51 -4.07
C LEU A 52 -10.57 5.98 -3.17
N SER A 53 -10.87 5.26 -2.08
CA SER A 53 -11.89 5.68 -1.12
C SER A 53 -11.52 7.00 -0.44
N LEU A 54 -10.25 7.17 -0.06
CA LEU A 54 -9.71 8.43 0.49
C LEU A 54 -9.82 9.59 -0.51
N ALA A 55 -9.60 9.32 -1.80
CA ALA A 55 -9.80 10.32 -2.84
C ALA A 55 -11.27 10.77 -2.93
N TYR A 56 -12.23 9.81 -2.91
CA TYR A 56 -13.67 10.14 -2.88
C TYR A 56 -14.12 10.85 -1.60
N ARG A 57 -13.48 10.59 -0.45
CA ARG A 57 -13.80 11.25 0.83
C ARG A 57 -13.70 12.78 0.77
N LYS A 58 -12.92 13.31 -0.18
CA LYS A 58 -12.73 14.75 -0.41
C LYS A 58 -13.83 15.40 -1.25
N LEU A 59 -14.81 14.63 -1.73
CA LEU A 59 -15.94 15.14 -2.52
C LEU A 59 -17.21 15.18 -1.65
N PRO A 60 -17.51 16.31 -0.97
CA PRO A 60 -18.61 16.41 -0.02
C PRO A 60 -20.00 16.64 -0.65
N ASP A 61 -20.09 16.90 -1.96
CA ASP A 61 -21.26 17.60 -2.53
C ASP A 61 -22.23 16.73 -3.36
N VAL A 62 -21.99 15.41 -3.51
CA VAL A 62 -22.89 14.50 -4.26
C VAL A 62 -23.11 13.20 -3.50
N ASP A 63 -24.37 12.84 -3.25
CA ASP A 63 -24.76 11.61 -2.55
C ASP A 63 -24.15 10.33 -3.17
N GLU A 64 -24.01 10.32 -4.51
CA GLU A 64 -23.37 9.22 -5.24
C GLU A 64 -21.89 9.05 -4.88
N ASP A 65 -21.12 10.14 -4.81
CA ASP A 65 -19.69 10.09 -4.49
C ASP A 65 -19.47 9.62 -3.04
N ARG A 66 -20.36 10.05 -2.13
CA ARG A 66 -20.40 9.56 -0.75
C ARG A 66 -20.72 8.07 -0.68
N SER A 67 -21.66 7.58 -1.49
CA SER A 67 -21.99 6.15 -1.60
C SER A 67 -20.78 5.35 -2.08
N ARG A 68 -20.11 5.81 -3.15
CA ARG A 68 -18.90 5.16 -3.69
C ARG A 68 -17.77 5.11 -2.67
N CYS A 69 -17.52 6.21 -1.96
CA CYS A 69 -16.55 6.25 -0.84
C CYS A 69 -16.87 5.17 0.19
N TYR A 70 -18.12 5.12 0.65
CA TYR A 70 -18.57 4.15 1.66
C TYR A 70 -18.40 2.70 1.17
N GLU A 71 -18.82 2.40 -0.05
CA GLU A 71 -18.70 1.06 -0.64
C GLU A 71 -17.24 0.61 -0.74
N LEU A 72 -16.34 1.46 -1.24
CA LEU A 72 -14.91 1.17 -1.33
C LEU A 72 -14.30 0.91 0.06
N GLU A 73 -14.62 1.74 1.05
CA GLU A 73 -14.17 1.53 2.43
C GLU A 73 -14.64 0.17 2.96
N LYS A 74 -15.90 -0.22 2.71
CA LYS A 74 -16.40 -1.54 3.14
C LYS A 74 -15.75 -2.68 2.37
N CYS A 75 -15.45 -2.52 1.08
CA CYS A 75 -14.68 -3.50 0.32
C CYS A 75 -13.28 -3.71 0.89
N ALA A 76 -12.56 -2.63 1.22
CA ALA A 76 -11.23 -2.69 1.82
C ALA A 76 -11.26 -3.33 3.23
N VAL A 77 -12.20 -2.91 4.09
CA VAL A 77 -12.38 -3.50 5.43
C VAL A 77 -12.68 -4.99 5.34
N LYS A 78 -13.59 -5.39 4.45
CA LYS A 78 -13.96 -6.80 4.27
C LYS A 78 -12.79 -7.66 3.82
N LEU A 79 -12.00 -7.15 2.86
CA LEU A 79 -10.79 -7.80 2.36
C LEU A 79 -9.75 -8.01 3.47
N MET A 80 -9.42 -6.95 4.21
CA MET A 80 -8.48 -7.03 5.34
C MET A 80 -8.98 -7.96 6.46
N ARG A 81 -10.28 -7.90 6.80
CA ARG A 81 -10.87 -8.83 7.76
C ARG A 81 -10.84 -10.27 7.30
N SER A 82 -10.96 -10.54 6.00
CA SER A 82 -10.83 -11.90 5.51
C SER A 82 -9.43 -12.46 5.62
N ILE A 83 -8.40 -11.63 5.44
CA ILE A 83 -7.01 -12.02 5.74
C ILE A 83 -6.88 -12.36 7.24
N LEU A 84 -7.44 -11.52 8.13
CA LEU A 84 -7.48 -11.81 9.57
C LEU A 84 -8.13 -13.16 9.87
N VAL A 85 -9.28 -13.46 9.25
CA VAL A 85 -9.97 -14.76 9.40
C VAL A 85 -9.10 -15.93 8.92
N CYS A 86 -8.35 -15.76 7.84
CA CYS A 86 -7.40 -16.78 7.36
C CYS A 86 -6.29 -17.05 8.40
N TYR A 87 -5.78 -16.01 9.05
CA TYR A 87 -4.77 -16.16 10.10
C TYR A 87 -5.36 -16.72 11.41
N LEU A 88 -6.53 -16.27 11.83
CA LEU A 88 -7.23 -16.79 13.02
C LEU A 88 -7.47 -18.30 12.93
N LYS A 89 -7.77 -18.82 11.73
CA LYS A 89 -7.91 -20.26 11.47
C LYS A 89 -6.60 -21.04 11.64
N GLN A 90 -5.46 -20.37 11.77
CA GLN A 90 -4.12 -20.93 11.98
C GLN A 90 -3.52 -20.52 13.34
N ALA A 91 -4.36 -20.14 14.32
CA ALA A 91 -3.88 -19.72 15.64
C ALA A 91 -2.96 -20.74 16.33
N ASP A 92 -3.23 -22.04 16.18
CA ASP A 92 -2.36 -23.10 16.73
C ASP A 92 -0.94 -23.04 16.16
N LYS A 93 -0.79 -22.70 14.87
CA LYS A 93 0.51 -22.56 14.20
C LYS A 93 1.28 -21.36 14.74
N LEU A 94 0.59 -20.24 14.92
CA LEU A 94 1.14 -19.01 15.51
C LEU A 94 1.70 -19.27 16.91
N GLU A 95 0.95 -19.98 17.76
CA GLU A 95 1.40 -20.34 19.11
C GLU A 95 2.60 -21.30 19.11
N ASN A 96 2.66 -22.23 18.15
CA ASN A 96 3.80 -23.13 18.00
C ASN A 96 5.04 -22.39 17.49
N LEU A 97 4.91 -21.48 16.52
CA LEU A 97 6.06 -20.73 16.02
C LEU A 97 6.69 -19.85 17.11
N LYS A 98 5.87 -19.19 17.95
CA LYS A 98 6.36 -18.43 19.11
C LYS A 98 7.27 -19.25 20.03
N LYS A 99 7.00 -20.57 20.17
CA LYS A 99 7.76 -21.47 21.04
C LYS A 99 8.99 -22.06 20.36
N PHE A 100 8.87 -22.47 19.10
CA PHE A 100 9.86 -23.31 18.43
C PHE A 100 10.67 -22.57 17.36
N GLN A 101 10.14 -21.47 16.82
CA GLN A 101 10.74 -20.68 15.72
C GLN A 101 11.12 -21.53 14.49
N ASP A 102 10.36 -22.60 14.24
CA ASP A 102 10.56 -23.53 13.12
C ASP A 102 9.67 -23.19 11.91
N PRO A 103 10.22 -23.05 10.69
CA PRO A 103 9.44 -22.84 9.47
C PRO A 103 8.26 -23.80 9.25
N ALA A 104 8.31 -25.03 9.78
CA ALA A 104 7.20 -25.99 9.72
C ALA A 104 5.92 -25.49 10.41
N HIS A 105 6.04 -24.54 11.34
CA HIS A 105 4.93 -23.91 12.04
C HIS A 105 4.56 -22.53 11.48
N SER A 106 5.12 -22.15 10.33
CA SER A 106 4.82 -20.86 9.70
C SER A 106 3.36 -20.73 9.27
N LEU A 107 2.83 -19.51 9.32
CA LEU A 107 1.51 -19.20 8.77
C LEU A 107 1.53 -19.36 7.25
N HIS A 108 0.45 -19.88 6.67
CA HIS A 108 0.32 -19.94 5.21
C HIS A 108 0.20 -18.53 4.63
N ALA A 109 0.87 -18.32 3.49
CA ALA A 109 0.83 -17.07 2.73
C ALA A 109 -0.29 -17.01 1.67
N LYS A 110 -1.01 -18.12 1.41
CA LYS A 110 -2.10 -18.20 0.43
C LYS A 110 -3.24 -19.09 0.88
N PHE A 111 -4.46 -18.72 0.49
CA PHE A 111 -5.70 -19.34 0.94
C PHE A 111 -6.70 -19.51 -0.19
N ASP A 112 -7.74 -20.30 0.05
CA ASP A 112 -8.87 -20.44 -0.86
C ASP A 112 -9.79 -19.23 -0.70
N ALA A 113 -9.99 -18.48 -1.78
CA ALA A 113 -10.79 -17.26 -1.81
C ALA A 113 -12.25 -17.49 -1.42
N ASN A 114 -12.77 -18.72 -1.55
CA ASN A 114 -14.17 -19.03 -1.25
C ASN A 114 -14.39 -19.43 0.21
N THR A 115 -13.38 -20.00 0.87
CA THR A 115 -13.52 -20.66 2.18
C THR A 115 -12.57 -20.16 3.26
N CYS A 116 -11.57 -19.33 2.90
CA CYS A 116 -10.49 -18.87 3.79
C CYS A 116 -9.68 -20.02 4.40
N LYS A 117 -9.61 -21.18 3.72
CA LYS A 117 -8.84 -22.36 4.16
C LYS A 117 -7.51 -22.45 3.42
N THR A 118 -6.58 -23.21 3.98
CA THR A 118 -5.31 -23.55 3.35
C THR A 118 -5.53 -24.31 2.03
N VAL A 119 -4.83 -23.94 0.97
CA VAL A 119 -4.97 -24.56 -0.38
C VAL A 119 -3.91 -25.61 -0.68
N VAL A 120 -2.82 -25.62 0.08
CA VAL A 120 -1.69 -26.55 -0.04
C VAL A 120 -1.26 -27.00 1.35
N GLY A 121 -0.49 -28.08 1.45
CA GLY A 121 0.06 -28.57 2.72
C GLY A 121 1.31 -27.80 3.17
N ASP A 122 1.65 -27.91 4.46
CA ASP A 122 2.71 -27.14 5.12
C ASP A 122 4.09 -27.24 4.45
N ASN A 123 4.42 -28.39 3.87
CA ASN A 123 5.71 -28.65 3.23
C ASN A 123 5.67 -28.52 1.70
N GLN A 124 4.55 -28.06 1.14
CA GLN A 124 4.35 -27.97 -0.32
C GLN A 124 4.61 -26.57 -0.88
N TRP A 125 4.91 -25.59 -0.02
CA TRP A 125 5.12 -24.20 -0.40
C TRP A 125 6.05 -23.48 0.57
N GLY A 126 6.73 -22.44 0.08
CA GLY A 126 7.50 -21.52 0.92
C GLY A 126 6.59 -20.62 1.73
N HIS A 127 5.93 -21.16 2.77
CA HIS A 127 4.91 -20.44 3.56
C HIS A 127 5.48 -19.41 4.53
N LEU A 128 6.67 -19.65 5.09
CA LEU A 128 7.35 -18.68 5.95
C LEU A 128 7.73 -17.45 5.11
N GLN A 129 6.83 -16.47 5.07
CA GLN A 129 6.96 -15.19 4.38
C GLN A 129 6.68 -14.09 5.40
N ILE A 130 7.74 -13.57 6.00
CA ILE A 130 7.61 -12.55 7.04
C ILE A 130 7.08 -11.25 6.42
N ASP A 131 7.55 -10.91 5.21
CA ASP A 131 7.09 -9.75 4.44
C ASP A 131 5.56 -9.71 4.29
N ALA A 132 4.91 -10.85 4.03
CA ALA A 132 3.48 -10.93 3.80
C ALA A 132 2.65 -10.61 5.06
N VAL A 133 3.08 -11.13 6.21
CA VAL A 133 2.45 -10.81 7.51
C VAL A 133 2.71 -9.35 7.87
N SER A 134 3.94 -8.88 7.65
CA SER A 134 4.35 -7.52 7.98
C SER A 134 3.63 -6.46 7.13
N VAL A 135 3.48 -6.64 5.82
CA VAL A 135 2.75 -5.68 4.97
C VAL A 135 1.26 -5.64 5.33
N TYR A 136 0.67 -6.78 5.71
CA TYR A 136 -0.70 -6.83 6.24
C TYR A 136 -0.84 -6.02 7.54
N LEU A 137 0.08 -6.21 8.48
CA LEU A 137 0.10 -5.49 9.76
C LEU A 137 0.35 -3.98 9.60
N LEU A 138 1.29 -3.60 8.73
CA LEU A 138 1.55 -2.21 8.38
C LEU A 138 0.31 -1.55 7.75
N THR A 139 -0.36 -2.25 6.84
CA THR A 139 -1.57 -1.77 6.18
C THR A 139 -2.73 -1.65 7.17
N LEU A 140 -2.87 -2.63 8.08
CA LEU A 140 -3.85 -2.59 9.18
C LEU A 140 -3.63 -1.34 10.04
N ALA A 141 -2.39 -1.05 10.41
CA ALA A 141 -2.03 0.12 11.20
C ALA A 141 -2.43 1.44 10.51
N GLN A 142 -2.01 1.61 9.25
CA GLN A 142 -2.34 2.80 8.45
C GLN A 142 -3.86 2.98 8.25
N MET A 143 -4.58 1.91 7.92
CA MET A 143 -6.04 1.96 7.75
C MET A 143 -6.75 2.30 9.07
N THR A 144 -6.29 1.75 10.20
CA THR A 144 -6.86 2.02 11.52
C THR A 144 -6.63 3.48 11.92
N ALA A 145 -5.42 4.00 11.73
CA ALA A 145 -5.08 5.41 11.95
C ALA A 145 -5.91 6.36 11.07
N SER A 146 -6.33 5.92 9.88
CA SER A 146 -7.23 6.68 8.99
C SER A 146 -8.71 6.67 9.39
N GLY A 147 -9.06 5.93 10.46
CA GLY A 147 -10.41 5.79 11.00
C GLY A 147 -11.19 4.54 10.56
N LEU A 148 -10.57 3.59 9.84
CA LEU A 148 -11.27 2.35 9.45
C LEU A 148 -11.33 1.36 10.62
N ARG A 149 -12.52 0.79 10.85
CA ARG A 149 -12.79 -0.22 11.89
C ARG A 149 -12.61 -1.64 11.35
N ILE A 150 -11.37 -2.13 11.37
CA ILE A 150 -11.02 -3.47 10.89
C ILE A 150 -11.07 -4.51 12.02
N ILE A 151 -10.59 -4.18 13.23
CA ILE A 151 -10.59 -5.07 14.40
C ILE A 151 -11.82 -4.77 15.27
N TRP A 152 -12.53 -5.80 15.72
CA TRP A 152 -13.84 -5.67 16.37
C TRP A 152 -13.90 -6.18 17.81
N THR A 153 -13.06 -7.14 18.18
CA THR A 153 -13.10 -7.75 19.53
C THR A 153 -11.74 -7.79 20.19
N SER A 154 -11.71 -7.90 21.52
CA SER A 154 -10.48 -7.98 22.30
C SER A 154 -9.67 -9.25 21.99
N GLU A 155 -10.33 -10.33 21.58
CA GLU A 155 -9.65 -11.56 21.11
C GLU A 155 -8.93 -11.31 19.78
N GLU A 156 -9.52 -10.54 18.86
CA GLU A 156 -8.86 -10.13 17.62
C GLU A 156 -7.65 -9.23 17.91
N VAL A 157 -7.74 -8.30 18.88
CA VAL A 157 -6.59 -7.51 19.36
C VAL A 157 -5.48 -8.42 19.88
N ALA A 158 -5.80 -9.35 20.79
CA ALA A 158 -4.81 -10.28 21.34
C ALA A 158 -4.16 -11.14 20.25
N PHE A 159 -4.93 -11.52 19.22
CA PHE A 159 -4.39 -12.22 18.07
C PHE A 159 -3.44 -11.36 17.23
N VAL A 160 -3.76 -10.09 16.99
CA VAL A 160 -2.84 -9.15 16.31
C VAL A 160 -1.57 -8.94 17.12
N GLN A 161 -1.66 -8.84 18.46
CA GLN A 161 -0.48 -8.80 19.33
C GLN A 161 0.38 -10.07 19.18
N ASN A 162 -0.22 -11.24 19.02
CA ASN A 162 0.52 -12.46 18.72
C ASN A 162 1.19 -12.44 17.34
N LEU A 163 0.57 -11.81 16.33
CA LEU A 163 1.21 -11.58 15.02
C LEU A 163 2.40 -10.61 15.12
N VAL A 164 2.39 -9.67 16.06
CA VAL A 164 3.57 -8.84 16.35
C VAL A 164 4.72 -9.70 16.85
N PHE A 165 4.47 -10.60 17.81
CA PHE A 165 5.48 -11.55 18.29
C PHE A 165 5.97 -12.50 17.18
N TYR A 166 5.15 -12.77 16.17
CA TYR A 166 5.56 -13.55 15.00
C TYR A 166 6.64 -12.85 14.16
N ILE A 167 6.56 -11.52 14.03
CA ILE A 167 7.48 -10.74 13.17
C ILE A 167 8.59 -10.02 13.93
N GLU A 168 8.53 -9.92 15.27
CA GLU A 168 9.49 -9.12 16.06
C GLU A 168 10.95 -9.59 15.90
N HIS A 169 11.16 -10.89 15.69
CA HIS A 169 12.47 -11.48 15.50
C HIS A 169 12.90 -11.63 14.04
N ALA A 170 12.31 -10.86 13.11
CA ALA A 170 12.58 -10.97 11.68
C ALA A 170 14.07 -10.89 11.32
N TYR A 171 14.86 -10.10 12.03
CA TYR A 171 16.31 -9.93 11.81
C TYR A 171 17.16 -11.20 11.97
N ARG A 172 16.59 -12.28 12.53
CA ARG A 172 17.29 -13.55 12.75
C ARG A 172 16.53 -14.78 12.26
N ILE A 173 15.36 -14.61 11.65
CA ILE A 173 14.56 -15.71 11.11
C ILE A 173 14.66 -15.69 9.59
N PRO A 174 15.44 -16.59 8.97
CA PRO A 174 15.44 -16.77 7.52
C PRO A 174 14.05 -17.16 7.02
N ASP A 175 13.62 -16.58 5.90
CA ASP A 175 12.31 -16.82 5.31
C ASP A 175 12.41 -17.11 3.79
N TYR A 176 11.28 -17.36 3.14
CA TYR A 176 11.25 -17.58 1.69
C TYR A 176 11.21 -16.27 0.87
N GLY A 177 11.15 -15.12 1.56
CA GLY A 177 11.07 -13.79 0.98
C GLY A 177 9.83 -13.56 0.11
N ILE A 178 9.78 -12.36 -0.46
CA ILE A 178 8.66 -11.90 -1.28
C ILE A 178 8.44 -12.75 -2.54
N TRP A 179 9.45 -13.51 -2.97
CA TRP A 179 9.41 -14.35 -4.17
C TRP A 179 9.16 -15.83 -3.87
N GLU A 180 8.94 -16.18 -2.60
CA GLU A 180 8.54 -17.52 -2.14
C GLU A 180 9.60 -18.61 -2.44
N ARG A 181 10.87 -18.21 -2.51
CA ARG A 181 12.00 -19.04 -3.00
C ARG A 181 13.14 -19.16 -2.00
N GLY A 182 13.21 -18.28 -1.00
CA GLY A 182 14.29 -18.23 -0.05
C GLY A 182 15.55 -17.72 -0.72
N ASP A 183 16.56 -18.56 -0.84
CA ASP A 183 17.82 -18.19 -1.48
C ASP A 183 17.70 -18.02 -3.01
N LYS A 184 18.71 -17.38 -3.62
CA LYS A 184 18.77 -17.14 -5.08
C LYS A 184 18.71 -18.42 -5.90
N THR A 185 19.20 -19.54 -5.36
CA THR A 185 19.24 -20.79 -6.11
C THR A 185 17.92 -21.57 -6.07
N ASN A 186 16.96 -21.16 -5.24
CA ASN A 186 15.63 -21.77 -5.16
C ASN A 186 15.70 -23.30 -5.02
N HIS A 187 16.43 -23.77 -4.01
CA HIS A 187 16.49 -25.21 -3.65
C HIS A 187 15.65 -25.53 -2.38
N GLY A 188 14.76 -24.62 -1.99
CA GLY A 188 13.85 -24.81 -0.86
C GLY A 188 14.45 -24.51 0.51
N LEU A 189 15.56 -23.77 0.58
CA LEU A 189 16.08 -23.26 1.86
C LEU A 189 15.74 -21.78 2.04
N PRO A 190 15.29 -21.40 3.25
CA PRO A 190 15.05 -20.00 3.57
C PRO A 190 16.37 -19.23 3.70
N GLU A 191 16.31 -17.91 3.50
CA GLU A 191 17.43 -17.00 3.63
C GLU A 191 16.99 -15.74 4.37
N LEU A 192 17.90 -15.05 5.05
CA LEU A 192 17.57 -13.76 5.65
C LEU A 192 17.42 -12.72 4.54
N ASN A 193 16.18 -12.37 4.21
CA ASN A 193 15.80 -11.43 3.16
C ASN A 193 15.60 -10.01 3.76
N THR A 194 16.35 -9.04 3.26
CA THR A 194 16.36 -7.66 3.77
C THR A 194 15.01 -6.98 3.53
N SER A 195 14.33 -7.27 2.42
CA SER A 195 12.96 -6.81 2.17
C SER A 195 11.98 -7.28 3.24
N SER A 196 12.07 -8.52 3.71
CA SER A 196 11.26 -9.05 4.82
C SER A 196 11.59 -8.37 6.15
N VAL A 197 12.88 -8.21 6.49
CA VAL A 197 13.30 -7.54 7.73
C VAL A 197 12.87 -6.07 7.74
N GLY A 198 13.05 -5.35 6.63
CA GLY A 198 12.64 -3.96 6.51
C GLY A 198 11.13 -3.78 6.60
N MET A 199 10.35 -4.67 5.98
CA MET A 199 8.89 -4.61 6.09
C MET A 199 8.42 -4.93 7.51
N ALA A 200 9.05 -5.89 8.19
CA ALA A 200 8.79 -6.18 9.61
C ALA A 200 9.10 -4.97 10.49
N LYS A 201 10.26 -4.35 10.32
CA LYS A 201 10.63 -3.10 11.00
C LYS A 201 9.53 -2.04 10.81
N ALA A 202 9.08 -1.83 9.58
CA ALA A 202 8.06 -0.84 9.27
C ALA A 202 6.72 -1.15 9.95
N ALA A 203 6.30 -2.41 9.96
CA ALA A 203 5.08 -2.83 10.65
C ALA A 203 5.17 -2.65 12.17
N LEU A 204 6.31 -3.01 12.78
CA LEU A 204 6.57 -2.86 14.21
C LEU A 204 6.50 -1.39 14.64
N GLU A 205 7.20 -0.51 13.93
CA GLU A 205 7.16 0.94 14.18
C GLU A 205 5.74 1.52 13.99
N ALA A 206 4.98 1.03 13.01
CA ALA A 206 3.61 1.50 12.74
C ALA A 206 2.60 1.05 13.80
N LEU A 207 2.84 -0.09 14.44
CA LEU A 207 1.97 -0.68 15.45
C LEU A 207 2.31 -0.25 16.87
N SER A 208 3.51 0.28 17.11
CA SER A 208 3.93 0.72 18.45
C SER A 208 2.94 1.74 19.00
N ASP A 209 2.33 1.38 20.13
CA ASP A 209 1.35 2.19 20.86
C ASP A 209 0.10 2.56 20.04
N LEU A 210 -0.19 1.80 18.98
CA LEU A 210 -1.40 1.97 18.19
C LEU A 210 -2.58 1.27 18.87
N ASP A 211 -3.67 2.01 19.06
CA ASP A 211 -4.94 1.44 19.47
C ASP A 211 -5.73 0.88 18.28
N LEU A 212 -5.98 -0.43 18.28
CA LEU A 212 -6.70 -1.11 17.20
C LEU A 212 -8.20 -0.79 17.15
N PHE A 213 -8.76 -0.25 18.24
CA PHE A 213 -10.10 0.34 18.26
C PHE A 213 -10.07 1.84 18.01
N GLY A 214 -8.93 2.41 17.57
CA GLY A 214 -8.74 3.82 17.26
C GLY A 214 -9.30 4.74 18.36
N ALA A 215 -10.16 5.69 17.99
CA ALA A 215 -10.71 6.66 18.95
C ALA A 215 -11.58 6.07 20.09
N ASP A 216 -12.09 4.84 19.94
CA ASP A 216 -12.96 4.19 20.94
C ASP A 216 -12.18 3.22 21.83
N GLY A 217 -10.85 3.25 21.74
CA GLY A 217 -9.98 2.27 22.36
C GLY A 217 -9.63 2.53 23.82
N ASN A 218 -8.83 1.63 24.37
CA ASN A 218 -8.32 1.66 25.72
C ASN A 218 -6.96 0.91 25.80
N PRO A 219 -6.24 0.95 26.93
CA PRO A 219 -4.94 0.29 27.04
C PRO A 219 -4.92 -1.21 26.72
N LEU A 220 -6.05 -1.92 26.80
CA LEU A 220 -6.16 -3.34 26.43
C LEU A 220 -6.31 -3.57 24.91
N SER A 221 -6.67 -2.54 24.15
CA SER A 221 -6.72 -2.56 22.68
C SER A 221 -5.49 -1.93 22.02
N THR A 222 -4.52 -1.48 22.82
CA THR A 222 -3.24 -0.94 22.37
C THR A 222 -2.24 -2.06 22.10
N ILE A 223 -1.55 -1.98 20.97
CA ILE A 223 -0.47 -2.91 20.61
C ILE A 223 0.86 -2.41 21.16
N HIS A 224 1.62 -3.34 21.73
CA HIS A 224 2.93 -3.07 22.30
C HIS A 224 4.02 -3.77 21.52
N VAL A 225 5.11 -3.03 21.27
CA VAL A 225 6.27 -3.48 20.52
C VAL A 225 7.51 -3.19 21.36
N PHE A 226 8.44 -4.14 21.43
CA PHE A 226 9.72 -3.92 22.10
C PHE A 226 10.65 -3.06 21.22
N PRO A 227 11.12 -1.89 21.71
CA PRO A 227 12.00 -1.02 20.91
C PRO A 227 13.30 -1.69 20.48
N ASP A 228 13.85 -2.57 21.31
CA ASP A 228 15.09 -3.30 21.03
C ASP A 228 14.98 -4.15 19.77
N GLU A 229 13.86 -4.84 19.56
CA GLU A 229 13.63 -5.69 18.38
C GLU A 229 13.58 -4.86 17.10
N THR A 230 12.99 -3.66 17.17
CA THR A 230 12.98 -2.70 16.06
C THR A 230 14.38 -2.19 15.73
N GLN A 231 15.20 -1.93 16.76
CA GLN A 231 16.60 -1.52 16.59
C GLN A 231 17.46 -2.64 15.96
N GLN A 232 17.25 -3.90 16.36
CA GLN A 232 17.93 -5.04 15.73
C GLN A 232 17.56 -5.16 14.24
N CYS A 233 16.29 -4.98 13.89
CA CYS A 233 15.87 -4.92 12.49
C CYS A 233 16.54 -3.76 11.74
N ASN A 234 16.61 -2.57 12.35
CA ASN A 234 17.31 -1.42 11.77
C ASN A 234 18.78 -1.71 11.49
N THR A 235 19.48 -2.30 12.47
CA THR A 235 20.90 -2.65 12.36
C THR A 235 21.15 -3.62 11.19
N VAL A 236 20.29 -4.62 11.01
CA VAL A 236 20.39 -5.54 9.87
C VAL A 236 20.13 -4.83 8.55
N VAL A 237 19.07 -4.02 8.45
CA VAL A 237 18.74 -3.30 7.22
C VAL A 237 19.88 -2.34 6.81
N GLU A 238 20.40 -1.54 7.74
CA GLU A 238 21.50 -0.60 7.46
C GLU A 238 22.81 -1.29 7.08
N SER A 239 23.09 -2.47 7.64
CA SER A 239 24.33 -3.21 7.37
C SER A 239 24.30 -4.07 6.10
N VAL A 240 23.12 -4.49 5.65
CA VAL A 240 22.98 -5.38 4.48
C VAL A 240 22.74 -4.61 3.19
N LEU A 241 21.95 -3.52 3.24
CA LEU A 241 21.69 -2.68 2.07
C LEU A 241 22.99 -2.20 1.40
N PRO A 242 23.05 -2.15 0.05
CA PRO A 242 21.97 -2.30 -0.91
C PRO A 242 21.69 -3.76 -1.37
N ARG A 243 22.22 -4.76 -0.66
CA ARG A 243 21.95 -6.17 -0.98
C ARG A 243 20.59 -6.58 -0.42
N GLU A 244 20.01 -7.60 -1.04
CA GLU A 244 18.80 -8.22 -0.50
C GLU A 244 19.15 -9.32 0.50
N SER A 245 20.19 -10.11 0.22
CA SER A 245 20.59 -11.22 1.08
C SER A 245 22.04 -11.64 0.80
N ASN A 246 22.50 -12.74 1.41
CA ASN A 246 23.84 -13.28 1.13
C ASN A 246 23.99 -13.74 -0.32
N SER A 247 22.96 -14.35 -0.88
CA SER A 247 22.95 -14.86 -2.25
C SER A 247 22.49 -13.84 -3.31
N LYS A 248 21.69 -12.83 -2.91
CA LYS A 248 21.15 -11.81 -3.82
C LYS A 248 21.84 -10.47 -3.64
N GLU A 249 22.60 -10.07 -4.66
CA GLU A 249 23.44 -8.86 -4.67
C GLU A 249 22.61 -7.57 -4.63
N THR A 250 21.36 -7.62 -5.07
CA THR A 250 20.31 -6.61 -4.93
C THR A 250 18.99 -7.23 -5.40
N ASP A 251 17.85 -6.64 -5.03
CA ASP A 251 16.51 -7.09 -5.43
C ASP A 251 15.60 -5.86 -5.59
N ALA A 252 14.71 -5.87 -6.57
CA ALA A 252 13.75 -4.80 -6.79
C ALA A 252 12.71 -4.71 -5.67
N ALA A 253 12.48 -5.81 -4.93
CA ALA A 253 11.65 -5.86 -3.73
C ALA A 253 12.06 -4.86 -2.65
N LEU A 254 13.34 -4.48 -2.60
CA LEU A 254 13.84 -3.46 -1.70
C LEU A 254 13.11 -2.11 -1.85
N LEU A 255 12.55 -1.81 -3.04
CA LEU A 255 11.72 -0.61 -3.23
C LEU A 255 10.53 -0.58 -2.24
N SER A 256 9.94 -1.73 -1.89
CA SER A 256 8.80 -1.80 -0.97
C SER A 256 9.13 -1.35 0.46
N ILE A 257 10.41 -1.39 0.85
CA ILE A 257 10.87 -0.92 2.16
C ILE A 257 11.52 0.46 2.09
N LEU A 258 12.01 0.90 0.93
CA LEU A 258 12.58 2.25 0.75
C LEU A 258 11.50 3.32 0.60
N THR A 259 10.41 2.99 -0.12
CA THR A 259 9.28 3.89 -0.37
C THR A 259 8.00 3.36 0.24
N TYR A 260 6.86 3.92 -0.16
CA TYR A 260 5.53 3.48 0.22
C TYR A 260 5.30 2.00 -0.15
N PRO A 261 4.80 1.15 0.78
CA PRO A 261 4.27 1.53 2.10
C PRO A 261 5.30 1.54 3.25
N GLY A 262 6.49 0.95 3.06
CA GLY A 262 7.41 0.61 4.15
C GLY A 262 8.06 1.81 4.85
N PHE A 263 8.78 2.66 4.10
CA PHE A 263 9.67 3.69 4.67
C PHE A 263 10.51 3.17 5.85
N ALA A 264 11.17 2.04 5.67
CA ALA A 264 11.89 1.34 6.73
C ALA A 264 13.30 1.91 6.98
N VAL A 265 13.82 2.75 6.09
CA VAL A 265 15.19 3.28 6.16
C VAL A 265 15.12 4.79 6.36
N ALA A 266 15.93 5.32 7.27
CA ALA A 266 15.99 6.76 7.56
C ALA A 266 17.18 7.47 6.89
N ASP A 267 18.28 6.76 6.63
CA ASP A 267 19.47 7.34 5.98
C ASP A 267 19.22 7.60 4.48
N GLU A 268 19.06 8.88 4.12
CA GLU A 268 18.84 9.34 2.75
C GLU A 268 19.95 8.93 1.78
N GLN A 269 21.20 8.85 2.26
CA GLN A 269 22.34 8.48 1.43
C GLN A 269 22.28 6.98 1.09
N LEU A 270 21.95 6.14 2.08
CA LEU A 270 21.74 4.71 1.88
C LEU A 270 20.52 4.42 1.01
N ILE A 271 19.42 5.15 1.20
CA ILE A 271 18.22 5.07 0.37
C ILE A 271 18.58 5.37 -1.09
N SER A 272 19.29 6.47 -1.32
CA SER A 272 19.71 6.90 -2.66
C SER A 272 20.67 5.91 -3.31
N GLN A 273 21.66 5.41 -2.56
CA GLN A 273 22.59 4.38 -3.04
C GLN A 273 21.86 3.09 -3.42
N THR A 274 20.90 2.65 -2.59
CA THR A 274 20.14 1.43 -2.84
C THR A 274 19.23 1.57 -4.06
N ARG A 275 18.47 2.66 -4.15
CA ARG A 275 17.63 2.96 -5.33
C ARG A 275 18.46 3.00 -6.61
N ASN A 276 19.60 3.70 -6.59
CA ASN A 276 20.50 3.77 -7.73
C ASN A 276 21.03 2.39 -8.12
N THR A 277 21.35 1.54 -7.14
CA THR A 277 21.80 0.15 -7.40
C THR A 277 20.69 -0.67 -8.08
N ILE A 278 19.45 -0.56 -7.61
CA ILE A 278 18.29 -1.24 -8.20
C ILE A 278 18.07 -0.75 -9.62
N VAL A 279 18.00 0.57 -9.83
CA VAL A 279 17.75 1.15 -11.16
C VAL A 279 18.87 0.79 -12.14
N GLN A 280 20.13 0.91 -11.74
CA GLN A 280 21.27 0.61 -12.62
C GLN A 280 21.37 -0.87 -12.99
N LYS A 281 21.07 -1.78 -12.05
CA LYS A 281 21.23 -3.23 -12.27
C LYS A 281 19.98 -3.91 -12.80
N LEU A 282 18.79 -3.46 -12.42
CA LEU A 282 17.55 -4.22 -12.61
C LEU A 282 16.55 -3.56 -13.57
N LEU A 283 16.56 -2.23 -13.72
CA LEU A 283 15.61 -1.54 -14.61
C LEU A 283 15.89 -1.87 -16.07
N GLY A 284 14.87 -2.39 -16.75
CA GLY A 284 14.83 -2.60 -18.19
C GLY A 284 13.78 -1.71 -18.86
N ARG A 285 13.45 -2.03 -20.10
CA ARG A 285 12.49 -1.27 -20.92
C ARG A 285 11.04 -1.53 -20.48
N TYR A 286 10.76 -2.71 -19.95
CA TYR A 286 9.43 -3.16 -19.56
C TYR A 286 9.19 -3.13 -18.03
N GLY A 287 10.19 -2.74 -17.26
CA GLY A 287 10.17 -2.71 -15.79
C GLY A 287 11.44 -3.28 -15.19
N CYS A 288 11.44 -3.57 -13.89
CA CYS A 288 12.63 -4.13 -13.24
C CYS A 288 12.61 -5.66 -13.28
N ARG A 289 13.78 -6.27 -13.46
CA ARG A 289 14.00 -7.67 -13.06
C ARG A 289 13.82 -7.79 -11.55
N ARG A 290 13.34 -8.93 -11.05
CA ARG A 290 13.22 -9.16 -9.60
C ARG A 290 14.59 -9.10 -8.93
N PHE A 291 15.49 -9.96 -9.39
CA PHE A 291 16.91 -9.96 -9.06
C PHE A 291 17.71 -10.56 -10.23
N LEU A 292 19.03 -10.42 -10.22
CA LEU A 292 19.89 -10.94 -11.29
C LEU A 292 19.85 -12.47 -11.32
N ARG A 293 19.88 -13.08 -12.52
CA ARG A 293 19.83 -14.54 -12.73
C ARG A 293 18.57 -15.22 -12.19
N ASP A 294 17.48 -14.48 -12.14
CA ASP A 294 16.17 -15.02 -11.86
C ASP A 294 15.59 -15.72 -13.10
N GLY A 295 15.30 -17.02 -12.97
CA GLY A 295 14.77 -17.83 -14.06
C GLY A 295 13.26 -17.77 -14.22
N TYR A 296 12.53 -17.17 -13.28
CA TYR A 296 11.08 -17.28 -13.24
C TYR A 296 10.41 -16.77 -14.51
N ARG A 297 9.62 -17.66 -15.14
CA ARG A 297 8.93 -17.50 -16.43
C ARG A 297 9.84 -17.22 -17.62
N THR A 298 11.16 -17.35 -17.47
CA THR A 298 12.06 -17.30 -18.63
C THR A 298 11.82 -18.52 -19.51
N ALA A 299 12.06 -18.40 -20.81
CA ALA A 299 11.86 -19.51 -21.74
C ALA A 299 12.82 -20.70 -21.52
N ARG A 300 13.83 -20.56 -20.65
CA ARG A 300 14.75 -21.64 -20.25
C ARG A 300 14.39 -22.27 -18.91
N GLU A 301 13.42 -21.75 -18.17
CA GLU A 301 12.96 -22.35 -16.91
C GLU A 301 12.12 -23.59 -17.19
N ASP A 302 12.41 -24.67 -16.47
CA ASP A 302 11.55 -25.84 -16.42
C ASP A 302 10.37 -25.58 -15.46
N SER A 303 9.23 -25.20 -16.02
CA SER A 303 8.02 -24.90 -15.25
C SER A 303 7.37 -26.13 -14.59
N SER A 304 7.86 -27.35 -14.85
CA SER A 304 7.34 -28.57 -14.22
C SER A 304 7.93 -28.85 -12.84
N ARG A 305 9.02 -28.16 -12.46
CA ARG A 305 9.72 -28.33 -11.19
C ARG A 305 9.61 -27.06 -10.34
N LEU A 306 9.56 -27.25 -9.02
CA LEU A 306 9.54 -26.13 -8.07
C LEU A 306 10.93 -25.52 -7.87
N TYR A 307 11.97 -26.36 -7.91
CA TYR A 307 13.35 -25.98 -7.57
C TYR A 307 14.28 -26.02 -8.78
N TYR A 308 15.29 -25.16 -8.75
CA TYR A 308 16.31 -25.14 -9.80
C TYR A 308 17.38 -26.20 -9.57
N GLU A 309 17.99 -26.64 -10.66
CA GLU A 309 19.26 -27.33 -10.62
C GLU A 309 20.41 -26.34 -10.39
N PRO A 310 21.50 -26.74 -9.71
CA PRO A 310 22.60 -25.84 -9.35
C PRO A 310 23.25 -25.07 -10.52
N TRP A 311 23.16 -25.57 -11.75
CA TRP A 311 23.76 -24.94 -12.93
C TRP A 311 22.82 -23.97 -13.67
N GLU A 312 21.51 -23.99 -13.39
CA GLU A 312 20.50 -23.26 -14.18
C GLU A 312 20.62 -21.74 -14.08
N LEU A 313 21.14 -21.20 -12.96
CA LEU A 313 21.22 -19.75 -12.75
C LEU A 313 22.03 -19.04 -13.86
N ARG A 314 23.06 -19.68 -14.41
CA ARG A 314 23.84 -19.10 -15.51
C ARG A 314 23.07 -19.07 -16.83
N LEU A 315 22.07 -19.93 -16.99
CA LEU A 315 21.24 -19.98 -18.19
C LEU A 315 20.25 -18.83 -18.27
N PHE A 316 19.88 -18.25 -17.12
CA PHE A 316 18.93 -17.14 -16.98
C PHE A 316 19.57 -15.75 -17.12
N GLU A 317 20.90 -15.67 -16.99
CA GLU A 317 21.64 -14.42 -17.07
C GLU A 317 21.39 -13.71 -18.41
N GLY A 318 20.89 -12.47 -18.33
CA GLY A 318 20.62 -11.62 -19.50
C GLY A 318 19.26 -11.87 -20.17
N ILE A 319 18.47 -12.83 -19.72
CA ILE A 319 17.13 -13.13 -20.25
C ILE A 319 16.04 -13.07 -19.18
N GLU A 320 16.38 -12.61 -17.97
CA GLU A 320 15.44 -12.55 -16.85
C GLU A 320 14.21 -11.72 -17.21
N CYS A 321 13.05 -12.10 -16.69
CA CYS A 321 11.80 -11.40 -16.99
C CYS A 321 11.75 -10.02 -16.32
N GLU A 322 11.13 -9.04 -16.99
CA GLU A 322 10.99 -7.67 -16.52
C GLU A 322 9.57 -7.45 -15.99
N TRP A 323 9.43 -6.92 -14.78
CA TRP A 323 8.17 -6.77 -14.08
C TRP A 323 7.73 -5.30 -14.06
N PRO A 324 6.61 -4.95 -14.74
CA PRO A 324 6.19 -3.56 -14.91
C PRO A 324 5.71 -2.92 -13.60
N MET A 325 5.31 -3.71 -12.60
CA MET A 325 4.90 -3.18 -11.28
C MET A 325 5.97 -2.30 -10.62
N PHE A 326 7.25 -2.55 -10.92
CA PHE A 326 8.33 -1.75 -10.36
C PHE A 326 8.39 -0.34 -10.96
N LEU A 327 7.87 -0.13 -12.17
CA LEU A 327 7.67 1.23 -12.69
C LEU A 327 6.61 1.97 -11.87
N ALA A 328 5.53 1.30 -11.47
CA ALA A 328 4.52 1.89 -10.58
C ALA A 328 5.11 2.24 -9.19
N TRP A 329 5.96 1.38 -8.63
CA TRP A 329 6.71 1.73 -7.40
C TRP A 329 7.69 2.88 -7.60
N LEU A 330 8.38 2.95 -8.73
CA LEU A 330 9.31 4.05 -9.03
C LEU A 330 8.55 5.38 -9.24
N VAL A 331 7.35 5.35 -9.83
CA VAL A 331 6.44 6.50 -9.87
C VAL A 331 6.04 6.93 -8.45
N LEU A 332 5.63 5.98 -7.59
CA LEU A 332 5.32 6.28 -6.19
C LEU A 332 6.52 6.91 -5.49
N ASP A 333 7.69 6.27 -5.57
CA ASP A 333 8.93 6.76 -4.97
C ASP A 333 9.30 8.17 -5.42
N ALA A 334 9.26 8.46 -6.72
CA ALA A 334 9.53 9.80 -7.23
C ALA A 334 8.47 10.82 -6.76
N THR A 335 7.20 10.43 -6.73
CA THR A 335 6.10 11.32 -6.29
C THR A 335 6.19 11.64 -4.79
N PHE A 336 6.53 10.66 -3.95
CA PHE A 336 6.73 10.87 -2.51
C PHE A 336 7.97 11.72 -2.19
N ARG A 337 8.97 11.73 -3.08
CA ARG A 337 10.13 12.63 -3.01
C ARG A 337 9.90 14.00 -3.64
N GLU A 338 8.74 14.22 -4.25
CA GLU A 338 8.41 15.44 -5.00
C GLU A 338 9.34 15.70 -6.21
N GLU A 339 9.91 14.64 -6.78
CA GLU A 339 10.83 14.69 -7.93
C GLU A 339 10.07 14.48 -9.25
N LEU A 340 9.45 15.56 -9.74
CA LEU A 340 8.48 15.54 -10.84
C LEU A 340 9.07 15.01 -12.16
N ASP A 341 10.28 15.43 -12.54
CA ASP A 341 10.91 14.99 -13.80
C ASP A 341 11.16 13.47 -13.81
N GLU A 342 11.51 12.90 -12.66
CA GLU A 342 11.72 11.47 -12.52
C GLU A 342 10.38 10.71 -12.50
N ALA A 343 9.36 11.27 -11.84
CA ALA A 343 8.01 10.73 -11.85
C ALA A 343 7.42 10.67 -13.26
N ASP A 344 7.55 11.75 -14.04
CA ASP A 344 7.11 11.85 -15.43
C ASP A 344 7.80 10.80 -16.32
N ARG A 345 9.11 10.62 -16.13
CA ARG A 345 9.90 9.61 -16.86
C ARG A 345 9.38 8.20 -16.59
N TYR A 346 9.25 7.81 -15.32
CA TYR A 346 8.76 6.47 -14.97
C TYR A 346 7.29 6.28 -15.34
N MET A 347 6.47 7.33 -15.26
CA MET A 347 5.08 7.29 -15.71
C MET A 347 5.00 7.05 -17.21
N SER A 348 5.83 7.73 -18.02
CA SER A 348 5.90 7.47 -19.46
C SER A 348 6.26 6.01 -19.75
N MET A 349 7.27 5.48 -19.07
CA MET A 349 7.65 4.06 -19.20
C MET A 349 6.50 3.13 -18.78
N LEU A 350 5.80 3.44 -17.69
CA LEU A 350 4.66 2.66 -17.21
C LEU A 350 3.52 2.64 -18.24
N GLN A 351 3.23 3.78 -18.87
CA GLN A 351 2.19 3.88 -19.90
C GLN A 351 2.53 3.12 -21.19
N ASP A 352 3.81 2.92 -21.48
CA ASP A 352 4.27 2.16 -22.66
C ASP A 352 4.14 0.63 -22.47
N VAL A 353 4.06 0.15 -21.22
CA VAL A 353 4.10 -1.29 -20.89
C VAL A 353 2.76 -1.84 -20.39
N VAL A 354 1.72 -1.02 -20.29
CA VAL A 354 0.37 -1.50 -19.99
C VAL A 354 -0.33 -2.00 -21.25
N VAL A 355 -1.11 -3.07 -21.12
CA VAL A 355 -1.94 -3.61 -22.20
C VAL A 355 -3.26 -2.85 -22.22
N ARG A 356 -3.73 -2.48 -23.43
CA ARG A 356 -4.99 -1.73 -23.62
C ARG A 356 -5.96 -2.58 -24.41
N GLU A 357 -7.06 -2.97 -23.79
CA GLU A 357 -8.13 -3.75 -24.43
C GLU A 357 -9.36 -2.88 -24.69
N PRO A 358 -10.03 -2.99 -25.86
CA PRO A 358 -11.26 -2.26 -26.11
C PRO A 358 -12.37 -2.79 -25.21
N VAL A 359 -13.04 -1.91 -24.46
CA VAL A 359 -14.24 -2.29 -23.70
C VAL A 359 -15.36 -2.59 -24.71
N MET A 360 -15.70 -3.86 -24.91
CA MET A 360 -16.89 -4.23 -25.68
C MET A 360 -18.13 -3.93 -24.83
N SER A 361 -18.97 -2.99 -25.28
CA SER A 361 -20.32 -2.82 -24.75
C SER A 361 -21.10 -4.12 -24.99
N CYS A 362 -21.42 -4.85 -23.94
CA CYS A 362 -22.21 -6.08 -24.02
C CYS A 362 -23.68 -5.73 -24.32
N ASP A 363 -24.06 -5.69 -25.60
CA ASP A 363 -25.44 -5.79 -26.06
C ASP A 363 -25.75 -7.26 -26.39
N GLY A 364 -26.38 -8.00 -25.47
CA GLY A 364 -26.90 -9.35 -25.77
C GLY A 364 -27.35 -10.18 -24.55
N PRO A 365 -28.42 -11.00 -24.65
CA PRO A 365 -29.28 -11.31 -23.50
C PRO A 365 -28.97 -12.68 -22.85
N SER A 366 -28.43 -12.67 -21.64
CA SER A 366 -28.64 -13.72 -20.61
C SER A 366 -27.97 -13.36 -19.27
N ALA A 367 -28.38 -12.23 -18.68
CA ALA A 367 -28.02 -11.92 -17.30
C ALA A 367 -29.03 -12.58 -16.36
N TRP A 368 -28.60 -13.66 -15.71
CA TRP A 368 -29.19 -14.07 -14.44
C TRP A 368 -29.03 -12.91 -13.45
N GLU A 369 -30.14 -12.56 -12.82
CA GLU A 369 -30.35 -11.39 -11.99
C GLU A 369 -29.28 -11.26 -10.90
N LYS A 370 -28.45 -10.20 -10.98
CA LYS A 370 -27.76 -9.64 -9.82
C LYS A 370 -28.71 -8.63 -9.14
N PRO A 371 -28.84 -8.59 -7.80
CA PRO A 371 -29.79 -7.70 -7.14
C PRO A 371 -29.36 -6.22 -7.26
N MET A 372 -29.95 -5.56 -8.25
CA MET A 372 -30.59 -4.24 -8.21
C MET A 372 -30.14 -3.21 -7.14
N CYS A 373 -29.21 -2.33 -7.54
CA CYS A 373 -29.38 -0.88 -7.39
C CYS A 373 -28.58 -0.15 -8.49
N ARG A 374 -29.07 -0.18 -9.73
CA ARG A 374 -28.64 0.75 -10.78
C ARG A 374 -29.88 1.46 -11.30
N ARG A 375 -30.08 2.71 -10.88
CA ARG A 375 -30.84 3.66 -11.69
C ARG A 375 -29.84 4.24 -12.67
N VAL A 376 -29.92 3.80 -13.91
CA VAL A 376 -29.17 4.39 -15.03
C VAL A 376 -29.68 5.82 -15.18
N SER A 377 -28.87 6.81 -14.81
CA SER A 377 -29.09 8.19 -15.19
C SER A 377 -28.73 8.34 -16.67
N GLU A 378 -29.72 8.70 -17.47
CA GLU A 378 -29.55 9.09 -18.87
C GLU A 378 -28.66 10.33 -18.96
N VAL A 379 -27.40 10.16 -19.38
CA VAL A 379 -26.55 11.27 -19.84
C VAL A 379 -25.74 10.83 -21.07
N THR A 380 -26.32 11.18 -22.22
CA THR A 380 -25.69 11.60 -23.49
C THR A 380 -24.51 10.83 -24.07
N ASN A 381 -24.78 10.27 -25.26
CA ASN A 381 -23.86 9.96 -26.35
C ASN A 381 -22.59 10.83 -26.40
N LEU A 382 -21.45 10.26 -26.01
CA LEU A 382 -20.16 10.52 -26.65
C LEU A 382 -19.40 9.19 -26.73
N SER A 383 -19.31 8.65 -27.94
CA SER A 383 -18.44 7.53 -28.29
C SER A 383 -16.98 7.93 -28.02
N THR A 384 -16.49 7.56 -26.85
CA THR A 384 -15.06 7.46 -26.59
C THR A 384 -14.87 6.01 -26.20
N THR A 385 -14.23 5.22 -27.06
CA THR A 385 -13.89 3.83 -26.73
C THR A 385 -12.90 3.88 -25.57
N THR A 386 -13.39 3.78 -24.33
CA THR A 386 -12.54 3.74 -23.15
C THR A 386 -11.81 2.40 -23.21
N ASN A 387 -10.51 2.41 -23.46
CA ASN A 387 -9.71 1.19 -23.41
C ASN A 387 -9.49 0.81 -21.94
N LEU A 388 -9.75 -0.45 -21.61
CA LEU A 388 -9.42 -1.04 -20.32
C LEU A 388 -7.91 -1.22 -20.24
N VAL A 389 -7.28 -0.64 -19.20
CA VAL A 389 -5.83 -0.70 -18.99
C VAL A 389 -5.51 -1.86 -18.05
N LEU A 390 -4.75 -2.83 -18.55
CA LEU A 390 -4.39 -4.04 -17.84
C LEU A 390 -2.87 -4.09 -17.61
N MET A 391 -2.49 -4.25 -16.35
CA MET A 391 -1.10 -4.42 -15.94
C MET A 391 -0.70 -5.90 -16.04
N PRO A 392 0.26 -6.28 -16.90
CA PRO A 392 0.75 -7.65 -16.96
C PRO A 392 1.61 -8.00 -15.75
N GLU A 393 1.70 -9.29 -15.43
CA GLU A 393 2.60 -9.80 -14.39
C GLU A 393 4.07 -9.57 -14.76
N THR A 394 4.46 -10.00 -15.96
CA THR A 394 5.86 -9.86 -16.41
C THR A 394 5.99 -9.88 -17.94
N TYR A 395 7.16 -9.45 -18.42
CA TYR A 395 7.59 -9.47 -19.81
C TYR A 395 8.81 -10.39 -20.01
N ALA A 396 8.64 -11.44 -20.83
CA ALA A 396 9.66 -12.45 -21.09
C ALA A 396 10.23 -12.36 -22.51
N VAL A 397 11.48 -12.75 -22.69
CA VAL A 397 12.09 -12.94 -24.03
C VAL A 397 11.47 -14.19 -24.66
N PRO A 398 10.93 -14.11 -25.89
CA PRO A 398 10.42 -15.28 -26.61
C PRO A 398 11.49 -16.35 -26.81
N ALA A 399 11.10 -17.63 -26.79
CA ALA A 399 12.03 -18.76 -26.89
C ALA A 399 12.88 -18.74 -28.18
N ASP A 400 12.31 -18.30 -29.30
CA ASP A 400 12.98 -18.17 -30.60
C ASP A 400 13.94 -16.98 -30.68
N ARG A 401 13.93 -16.09 -29.68
CA ARG A 401 14.70 -14.83 -29.67
C ARG A 401 15.79 -14.78 -28.60
N ILE A 402 15.93 -15.84 -27.80
CA ILE A 402 16.91 -15.89 -26.70
C ILE A 402 18.33 -15.65 -27.20
N ASP A 403 18.78 -16.36 -28.23
CA ASP A 403 20.16 -16.26 -28.70
C ASP A 403 20.47 -14.86 -29.26
N ALA A 404 19.48 -14.22 -29.89
CA ALA A 404 19.59 -12.85 -30.38
C ALA A 404 19.67 -11.82 -29.24
N GLU A 405 18.88 -12.00 -28.17
CA GLU A 405 18.95 -11.16 -26.98
C GLU A 405 20.28 -11.31 -26.25
N LEU A 406 20.80 -12.54 -26.12
CA LEU A 406 22.12 -12.78 -25.52
C LEU A 406 23.27 -12.20 -26.34
N ALA A 407 23.18 -12.24 -27.67
CA ALA A 407 24.18 -11.66 -28.55
C ALA A 407 24.17 -10.12 -28.52
N LYS A 408 22.99 -9.51 -28.35
CA LYS A 408 22.83 -8.06 -28.23
C LYS A 408 21.76 -7.74 -27.18
N PRO A 409 22.16 -7.50 -25.91
CA PRO A 409 21.22 -7.21 -24.83
C PRO A 409 20.28 -6.04 -25.14
N HIS A 410 19.03 -6.15 -24.68
CA HIS A 410 17.95 -5.19 -24.87
C HIS A 410 17.53 -4.96 -26.33
N SER A 411 17.79 -5.92 -27.22
CA SER A 411 17.48 -5.78 -28.65
C SER A 411 16.14 -6.40 -29.07
N GLN A 412 15.65 -7.39 -28.32
CA GLN A 412 14.45 -8.14 -28.68
C GLN A 412 13.21 -7.57 -27.97
N ASN A 413 12.06 -7.57 -28.65
CA ASN A 413 10.79 -7.26 -28.00
C ASN A 413 10.36 -8.44 -27.12
N ARG A 414 9.84 -8.11 -25.93
CA ARG A 414 9.36 -9.10 -24.96
C ARG A 414 7.85 -9.28 -25.10
N VAL A 415 7.37 -10.43 -24.65
CA VAL A 415 5.94 -10.79 -24.62
C VAL A 415 5.44 -10.90 -23.20
N THR A 416 4.17 -10.56 -22.97
CA THR A 416 3.53 -10.70 -21.66
C THR A 416 3.43 -12.16 -21.25
N MET A 417 3.82 -12.48 -20.02
CA MET A 417 3.69 -13.81 -19.43
C MET A 417 3.03 -13.70 -18.06
N GLY A 418 2.29 -14.75 -17.70
CA GLY A 418 1.57 -14.81 -16.43
C GLY A 418 0.17 -14.22 -16.48
N THR A 419 -0.27 -13.70 -15.34
CA THR A 419 -1.61 -13.16 -15.16
C THR A 419 -1.76 -11.79 -15.83
N LEU A 420 -2.94 -11.55 -16.39
CA LEU A 420 -3.33 -10.28 -17.01
C LEU A 420 -4.84 -10.06 -16.76
N PRO A 421 -5.24 -9.05 -15.96
CA PRO A 421 -4.36 -8.22 -15.13
C PRO A 421 -3.71 -9.03 -14.00
N HIS A 422 -2.48 -8.66 -13.65
CA HIS A 422 -1.85 -9.11 -12.41
C HIS A 422 -2.35 -8.25 -11.25
N ILE A 423 -3.10 -8.83 -10.30
CA ILE A 423 -3.84 -8.08 -9.27
C ILE A 423 -2.94 -7.13 -8.47
N TRP A 424 -1.77 -7.60 -8.01
CA TRP A 424 -0.84 -6.75 -7.27
C TRP A 424 -0.29 -5.61 -8.15
N GLY A 425 0.12 -5.92 -9.38
CA GLY A 425 0.60 -4.91 -10.33
C GLY A 425 -0.47 -3.87 -10.69
N GLN A 426 -1.71 -4.33 -10.93
CA GLN A 426 -2.86 -3.48 -11.22
C GLN A 426 -3.20 -2.55 -10.05
N SER A 427 -3.09 -3.07 -8.82
CA SER A 427 -3.33 -2.29 -7.60
C SER A 427 -2.30 -1.16 -7.46
N LEU A 428 -1.02 -1.46 -7.69
CA LEU A 428 0.05 -0.46 -7.70
C LEU A 428 -0.11 0.53 -8.85
N TYR A 429 -0.54 0.08 -10.03
CA TYR A 429 -0.84 0.97 -11.16
C TYR A 429 -1.90 2.00 -10.78
N ILE A 430 -3.05 1.56 -10.24
CA ILE A 430 -4.12 2.48 -9.84
C ILE A 430 -3.64 3.43 -8.75
N LEU A 431 -3.00 2.91 -7.70
CA LEU A 431 -2.52 3.72 -6.57
C LEU A 431 -1.47 4.75 -6.99
N SER A 432 -0.47 4.35 -7.78
CA SER A 432 0.58 5.25 -8.28
C SER A 432 -0.01 6.35 -9.16
N ASN A 433 -0.98 6.02 -10.02
CA ASN A 433 -1.61 6.99 -10.91
C ASN A 433 -2.47 8.00 -10.15
N ILE A 434 -3.31 7.58 -9.19
CA ILE A 434 -4.13 8.54 -8.43
C ILE A 434 -3.26 9.49 -7.59
N ILE A 435 -2.08 9.04 -7.14
CA ILE A 435 -1.13 9.88 -6.41
C ILE A 435 -0.38 10.82 -7.35
N TYR A 436 0.17 10.30 -8.44
CA TYR A 436 0.86 11.08 -9.47
C TYR A 436 -0.03 12.18 -10.07
N GLU A 437 -1.30 11.90 -10.32
CA GLU A 437 -2.25 12.88 -10.86
C GLU A 437 -2.76 13.88 -9.80
N GLY A 438 -2.32 13.79 -8.54
CA GLY A 438 -2.72 14.67 -7.46
C GLY A 438 -4.17 14.49 -7.01
N LEU A 439 -4.81 13.35 -7.33
CA LEU A 439 -6.12 13.00 -6.80
C LEU A 439 -6.00 12.57 -5.34
N LEU A 440 -4.90 11.90 -4.98
CA LEU A 440 -4.53 11.52 -3.62
C LEU A 440 -3.15 12.08 -3.28
N LEU A 441 -3.03 12.79 -2.17
CA LEU A 441 -1.75 13.32 -1.72
C LEU A 441 -1.00 12.25 -0.90
N PRO A 442 0.34 12.21 -0.95
CA PRO A 442 1.16 11.30 -0.14
C PRO A 442 0.79 11.30 1.36
N GLY A 443 0.47 12.47 1.92
CA GLY A 443 0.05 12.65 3.31
C GLY A 443 -1.25 11.93 3.70
N GLU A 444 -2.13 11.66 2.74
CA GLU A 444 -3.46 11.11 3.03
C GLU A 444 -3.45 9.58 3.08
N ILE A 445 -2.57 8.95 2.31
CA ILE A 445 -2.39 7.49 2.29
C ILE A 445 -1.34 7.00 3.31
N ASP A 446 -0.63 7.94 3.95
CA ASP A 446 0.32 7.71 5.05
C ASP A 446 -0.08 8.51 6.30
N PRO A 447 -1.24 8.20 6.93
CA PRO A 447 -1.73 8.91 8.12
C PRO A 447 -0.81 8.81 9.33
N LEU A 448 0.05 7.79 9.41
CA LEU A 448 1.05 7.64 10.48
C LEU A 448 2.31 8.50 10.26
N GLY A 449 2.43 9.16 9.10
CA GLY A 449 3.56 10.01 8.74
C GLY A 449 4.88 9.26 8.64
N ARG A 450 4.85 7.99 8.21
CA ARG A 450 6.05 7.14 8.16
C ARG A 450 7.12 7.66 7.20
N ARG A 451 6.75 8.42 6.18
CA ARG A 451 7.78 9.05 5.32
C ARG A 451 8.63 10.11 6.05
N LEU A 452 8.15 10.61 7.19
CA LEU A 452 8.78 11.68 7.98
C LEU A 452 9.49 11.14 9.23
N LEU A 453 9.89 9.86 9.27
CA LEU A 453 10.52 9.22 10.45
C LEU A 453 11.78 9.95 10.97
N THR A 454 12.39 10.82 10.18
CA THR A 454 13.55 11.66 10.56
C THR A 454 13.16 12.96 11.26
N GLU A 455 11.90 13.39 11.18
CA GLU A 455 11.42 14.57 11.89
C GLU A 455 10.77 14.15 13.21
N PRO A 456 11.23 14.68 14.36
CA PRO A 456 10.54 14.45 15.61
C PRO A 456 9.09 14.89 15.45
N LYS A 457 8.14 13.97 15.64
CA LYS A 457 6.71 14.31 15.61
C LYS A 457 6.50 15.43 16.64
N PRO A 458 6.10 16.65 16.22
CA PRO A 458 5.73 17.67 17.20
C PRO A 458 4.59 17.08 18.03
N ASP A 459 4.65 17.30 19.34
CA ASP A 459 3.67 16.76 20.27
C ASP A 459 2.29 17.32 19.88
N LEU A 460 1.48 16.49 19.23
CA LEU A 460 0.24 16.93 18.59
C LEU A 460 -0.86 16.96 19.65
N SER A 461 -0.78 17.94 20.56
CA SER A 461 -1.85 18.19 21.52
C SER A 461 -3.06 18.75 20.76
N VAL A 462 -4.06 17.92 20.47
CA VAL A 462 -5.35 18.40 19.99
C VAL A 462 -6.06 19.06 21.17
N GLN A 463 -6.02 20.39 21.21
CA GLN A 463 -6.77 21.18 22.17
C GLN A 463 -8.16 21.46 21.63
N VAL A 464 -9.19 21.06 22.36
CA VAL A 464 -10.58 21.39 22.07
C VAL A 464 -10.99 22.55 22.97
N VAL A 465 -11.41 23.66 22.37
CA VAL A 465 -11.87 24.86 23.08
C VAL A 465 -13.33 25.09 22.74
N LEU A 466 -14.15 25.31 23.76
CA LEU A 466 -15.55 25.72 23.61
C LEU A 466 -15.61 27.24 23.52
N VAL A 467 -16.33 27.74 22.52
CA VAL A 467 -16.52 29.18 22.28
C VAL A 467 -18.02 29.44 22.24
N ALA A 468 -18.47 30.47 22.95
CA ALA A 468 -19.87 30.87 22.95
C ALA A 468 -20.19 31.67 21.69
N GLU A 469 -21.32 31.35 21.06
CA GLU A 469 -21.80 32.12 19.90
C GLU A 469 -22.22 33.54 20.30
N ASP A 470 -22.86 33.68 21.46
CA ASP A 470 -23.34 34.94 22.00
C ASP A 470 -23.27 34.99 23.54
N GLU A 471 -23.57 36.16 24.12
CA GLU A 471 -23.55 36.39 25.56
C GLU A 471 -24.59 35.57 26.34
N ALA A 472 -25.70 35.18 25.68
CA ALA A 472 -26.72 34.35 26.31
C ALA A 472 -26.21 32.91 26.51
N MET A 473 -25.54 32.36 25.49
CA MET A 473 -24.89 31.06 25.55
C MET A 473 -23.71 31.08 26.53
N LYS A 474 -22.93 32.17 26.55
CA LYS A 474 -21.86 32.37 27.52
C LYS A 474 -22.38 32.33 28.95
N SER A 475 -23.46 33.06 29.25
CA SER A 475 -24.09 33.04 30.58
C SER A 475 -24.61 31.64 30.96
N THR A 476 -25.21 30.93 30.00
CA THR A 476 -25.71 29.56 30.22
C THR A 476 -24.58 28.56 30.50
N LEU A 477 -23.46 28.67 29.79
CA LEU A 477 -22.27 27.84 30.00
C LEU A 477 -21.54 28.20 31.30
N PHE A 478 -21.56 29.48 31.67
CA PHE A 478 -21.03 29.95 32.94
C PHE A 478 -21.82 29.41 34.14
N ASP A 479 -23.15 29.31 34.04
CA ASP A 479 -24.00 28.65 35.05
C ASP A 479 -23.65 27.16 35.22
N LEU A 480 -23.12 26.53 34.16
CA LEU A 480 -22.59 25.15 34.18
C LEU A 480 -21.10 25.09 34.59
N GLN A 481 -20.54 26.19 35.09
CA GLN A 481 -19.12 26.34 35.47
C GLN A 481 -18.13 26.11 34.31
N VAL A 482 -18.57 26.31 33.07
CA VAL A 482 -17.71 26.27 31.88
C VAL A 482 -17.40 27.71 31.47
N ASP A 483 -16.16 28.13 31.70
CA ASP A 483 -15.70 29.46 31.28
C ASP A 483 -15.41 29.47 29.78
N VAL A 484 -16.05 30.38 29.06
CA VAL A 484 -15.98 30.46 27.59
C VAL A 484 -15.99 31.92 27.16
N GLN A 485 -15.33 32.19 26.05
CA GLN A 485 -15.29 33.51 25.42
C GLN A 485 -16.25 33.56 24.23
N THR A 486 -16.73 34.75 23.88
CA THR A 486 -17.45 34.97 22.61
C THR A 486 -16.48 35.22 21.45
N PHE A 487 -16.96 35.08 20.20
CA PHE A 487 -16.14 35.37 19.02
C PHE A 487 -15.54 36.79 19.03
N ASP A 488 -16.31 37.78 19.49
CA ASP A 488 -15.86 39.17 19.56
C ASP A 488 -14.82 39.42 20.67
N GLU A 489 -14.88 38.66 21.77
CA GLU A 489 -13.88 38.73 22.84
C GLU A 489 -12.54 38.13 22.38
N ILE A 490 -12.60 36.96 21.74
CA ILE A 490 -11.40 36.30 21.19
C ILE A 490 -10.72 37.19 20.14
N TYR A 491 -11.51 37.84 19.29
CA TYR A 491 -10.96 38.79 18.32
C TYR A 491 -10.31 40.00 19.00
N ARG A 492 -10.95 40.59 20.01
CA ARG A 492 -10.41 41.77 20.72
C ARG A 492 -9.16 41.46 21.52
N GLU A 493 -9.09 40.30 22.15
CA GLU A 493 -7.98 39.94 23.04
C GLU A 493 -6.80 39.32 22.29
N ALA A 494 -7.07 38.40 21.38
CA ALA A 494 -6.02 37.62 20.71
C ALA A 494 -5.82 38.00 19.23
N GLY A 495 -6.69 38.84 18.65
CA GLY A 495 -6.65 39.16 17.22
C GLY A 495 -7.00 37.96 16.33
N ILE A 496 -7.67 36.94 16.88
CA ILE A 496 -7.99 35.70 16.18
C ILE A 496 -9.42 35.79 15.62
N HIS A 497 -9.54 35.61 14.31
CA HIS A 497 -10.85 35.47 13.68
C HIS A 497 -11.24 33.98 13.58
N ILE A 498 -12.38 33.64 14.16
CA ILE A 498 -12.96 32.31 14.07
C ILE A 498 -14.05 32.33 13.00
N TYR A 499 -13.98 31.41 12.05
CA TYR A 499 -14.96 31.26 10.98
C TYR A 499 -15.46 29.82 10.90
N PRO A 500 -16.71 29.61 10.45
CA PRO A 500 -17.20 28.27 10.13
C PRO A 500 -16.31 27.59 9.10
N ALA A 501 -16.10 26.27 9.24
CA ALA A 501 -15.26 25.48 8.33
C ALA A 501 -15.63 25.65 6.84
N LYS A 502 -16.89 25.97 6.52
CA LYS A 502 -17.38 26.24 5.16
C LYS A 502 -16.71 27.45 4.50
N VAL A 503 -16.23 28.41 5.28
CA VAL A 503 -15.52 29.61 4.79
C VAL A 503 -14.09 29.28 4.34
N LEU A 504 -13.51 28.23 4.91
CA LEU A 504 -12.14 27.81 4.63
C LEU A 504 -11.93 27.49 3.13
N GLY A 505 -12.91 26.83 2.50
CA GLY A 505 -12.88 26.55 1.07
C GLY A 505 -12.95 27.81 0.18
N GLN A 506 -13.50 28.91 0.68
CA GLN A 506 -13.51 30.20 -0.03
C GLN A 506 -12.17 30.93 0.12
N LEU A 507 -11.57 30.89 1.32
CA LEU A 507 -10.24 31.45 1.59
C LEU A 507 -9.14 30.75 0.78
N TYR A 508 -9.19 29.41 0.70
CA TYR A 508 -8.25 28.65 -0.11
C TYR A 508 -8.31 28.96 -1.61
N ARG A 509 -9.46 29.41 -2.14
CA ARG A 509 -9.55 29.87 -3.54
C ARG A 509 -8.89 31.22 -3.79
N GLN A 510 -8.66 32.02 -2.74
CA GLN A 510 -8.05 33.34 -2.85
C GLN A 510 -6.55 33.31 -2.52
N LEU A 511 -6.07 32.31 -1.79
CA LEU A 511 -4.65 32.03 -1.61
C LEU A 511 -3.99 31.84 -2.98
N GLY A 512 -3.05 32.73 -3.32
CA GLY A 512 -2.33 32.74 -4.61
C GLY A 512 -2.92 33.67 -5.68
N ARG A 513 -4.02 34.37 -5.43
CA ARG A 513 -4.59 35.38 -6.35
C ARG A 513 -4.29 36.81 -5.89
N SER A 514 -3.04 37.25 -6.06
CA SER A 514 -2.71 38.69 -5.95
C SER A 514 -1.86 39.14 -7.14
N CYS A 515 -2.45 39.95 -8.02
CA CYS A 515 -1.74 40.64 -9.09
C CYS A 515 -1.32 42.05 -8.62
N SER A 516 -0.35 42.16 -7.71
CA SER A 516 0.51 43.35 -7.55
C SER A 516 1.40 43.28 -6.29
N CYS A 517 2.67 43.62 -6.49
CA CYS A 517 3.65 44.15 -5.52
C CYS A 517 4.01 43.32 -4.27
N SER A 518 5.16 42.65 -4.35
CA SER A 518 6.34 42.79 -3.46
C SER A 518 6.19 43.38 -2.05
N MET A 519 5.22 42.93 -1.27
CA MET A 519 5.29 42.86 0.20
C MET A 519 4.45 41.66 0.64
N ILE A 520 5.13 40.66 1.19
CA ILE A 520 4.47 39.53 1.85
C ILE A 520 3.86 40.09 3.14
N HIS A 521 2.62 40.56 3.09
CA HIS A 521 1.77 40.45 4.26
C HIS A 521 1.43 38.97 4.38
N THR A 522 2.24 38.27 5.16
CA THR A 522 1.91 36.94 5.65
C THR A 522 0.63 37.10 6.46
N THR A 523 -0.52 36.80 5.85
CA THR A 523 -1.67 36.31 6.59
C THR A 523 -1.22 34.97 7.16
N ARG A 524 -0.53 35.04 8.30
CA ARG A 524 -0.05 33.89 9.04
C ARG A 524 -1.31 33.20 9.56
N LEU A 525 -1.78 32.18 8.84
CA LEU A 525 -2.67 31.16 9.40
C LEU A 525 -1.85 30.43 10.46
N LEU A 526 -1.75 31.06 11.63
CA LEU A 526 -1.06 30.53 12.79
C LEU A 526 -1.91 29.38 13.35
N ARG A 527 -1.48 28.14 13.12
CA ARG A 527 -1.51 27.15 14.19
C ARG A 527 -0.33 27.53 15.07
N ARG A 528 -0.58 28.29 16.15
CA ARG A 528 0.48 28.89 16.96
C ARG A 528 1.11 27.80 17.83
N GLU A 529 2.24 27.28 17.37
CA GLU A 529 3.22 26.58 18.21
C GLU A 529 3.93 27.62 19.09
N ASP A 530 3.91 27.37 20.39
CA ASP A 530 4.62 27.99 21.53
C ASP A 530 4.75 29.51 21.65
N SER A 531 4.09 30.05 22.68
CA SER A 531 4.74 30.90 23.70
C SER A 531 3.78 31.21 24.87
N SER A 532 4.03 30.57 26.01
CA SER A 532 3.87 31.08 27.40
C SER A 532 2.53 31.65 27.91
N PHE A 533 2.05 31.02 29.01
CA PHE A 533 1.27 31.55 30.14
C PHE A 533 -0.12 32.16 29.89
N CYS A 534 -1.18 31.49 30.38
CA CYS A 534 -1.81 31.82 31.67
C CYS A 534 -2.91 30.80 32.04
N ARG A 535 -2.70 30.16 33.20
CA ARG A 535 -3.58 29.37 34.10
C ARG A 535 -4.64 28.43 33.54
#